data_AF-A0A760ZPT2-F1
#
_entry.id   AF-A0A760ZPT2-F1
#
_cell.length_a   1.000
_cell.length_b   1.000
_cell.length_c   1.000
_cell.angle_alpha   90.00
_cell.angle_beta   90.00
_cell.angle_gamma   90.00
#
_symmetry.space_group_name_H-M   'P 1'
#
loop_
_entity.id
_entity.type
_entity.pdbx_description
1 polymer ?
#
loop_
_entity_poly.entity_id
_entity_poly.type
_entity_poly.pdbx_seq_one_letter_code
_entity_poly.pdbx_strand_id
1 'polypeptide(L)' 'MKPRKPKVCKVCGNEFVPYRSFQKVCSGQCALVMVRREQEKKKAKALADKLKMRRRLAQPRSYWINMAQKAVNEYIRE' A
#
# COMPACT_ATOMS: atom_id res chain seq x y z
N MET A 1 -9.44 37.53 4.39
CA MET A 1 -9.14 36.09 4.19
C MET A 1 -8.30 35.92 2.94
N LYS A 2 -7.14 35.26 3.00
CA LYS A 2 -6.36 34.95 1.79
C LYS A 2 -7.03 33.81 1.01
N PRO A 3 -7.20 33.93 -0.32
CA PRO A 3 -7.72 32.84 -1.14
C PRO A 3 -6.77 31.63 -1.05
N ARG A 4 -7.33 30.43 -0.98
CA ARG A 4 -6.52 29.21 -0.97
C ARG A 4 -5.91 28.99 -2.35
N LYS A 5 -4.67 28.52 -2.38
CA LYS A 5 -3.98 28.17 -3.63
C LYS A 5 -4.73 27.03 -4.34
N PRO A 6 -4.91 27.10 -5.68
CA PRO A 6 -5.44 26.01 -6.47
C PRO A 6 -4.64 24.72 -6.24
N LYS A 7 -5.33 23.57 -6.31
CA LYS A 7 -4.74 22.23 -6.22
C LYS A 7 -5.23 21.37 -7.37
N VAL A 8 -4.46 20.35 -7.69
CA VAL A 8 -4.82 19.35 -8.71
C VAL A 8 -5.62 18.21 -8.07
N CYS A 9 -6.75 17.84 -8.67
CA CYS A 9 -7.57 16.72 -8.22
C CYS A 9 -6.86 15.38 -8.47
N LYS A 10 -6.78 14.53 -7.44
CA LYS A 10 -6.11 13.22 -7.54
C LYS A 10 -6.82 12.19 -8.44
N VAL A 11 -8.06 12.44 -8.86
CA VAL A 11 -8.85 11.48 -9.66
C VAL A 11 -8.93 11.90 -11.12
N CYS A 12 -9.27 13.16 -11.40
CA CYS A 12 -9.45 13.67 -12.75
C CYS A 12 -8.31 14.57 -13.24
N GLY A 13 -7.39 15.03 -12.38
CA GLY A 13 -6.28 15.89 -12.79
C GLY A 13 -6.63 17.36 -13.02
N ASN A 14 -7.89 17.76 -12.84
CA ASN A 14 -8.29 19.16 -13.00
C ASN A 14 -7.84 20.02 -11.82
N GLU A 15 -7.52 21.28 -12.10
CA GLU A 15 -7.27 22.29 -11.07
C GLU A 15 -8.58 22.70 -10.40
N PHE A 16 -8.55 22.83 -9.07
CA PHE A 16 -9.68 23.30 -8.29
C PHE A 16 -9.22 24.13 -7.09
N VAL A 17 -10.04 25.08 -6.67
CA VAL A 17 -9.81 25.83 -5.43
C VAL A 17 -10.43 25.04 -4.27
N PRO A 18 -9.63 24.51 -3.34
CA PRO A 18 -10.16 23.69 -2.26
C PRO A 18 -10.92 24.55 -1.24
N TYR A 19 -12.01 24.03 -0.68
CA TYR A 19 -12.67 24.66 0.46
C TYR A 19 -11.88 24.45 1.76
N ARG A 20 -11.31 23.23 1.92
CA ARG A 20 -10.48 22.83 3.06
C ARG A 20 -9.05 22.51 2.62
N SER A 21 -8.05 22.83 3.45
CA SER A 21 -6.62 22.57 3.14
C SER A 21 -6.34 21.10 2.82
N PHE A 22 -7.04 20.17 3.48
CA PHE A 22 -6.88 18.72 3.29
C PHE A 22 -7.72 18.13 2.16
N GLN A 23 -8.50 18.92 1.43
CA GLN A 23 -9.30 18.44 0.31
C GLN A 23 -8.38 17.97 -0.83
N LYS A 24 -8.53 16.70 -1.22
CA LYS A 24 -7.71 16.04 -2.25
C LYS A 24 -8.41 15.93 -3.62
N VAL A 25 -9.70 16.22 -3.67
CA VAL A 25 -10.58 16.00 -4.82
C VAL A 25 -11.44 17.22 -5.09
N CYS A 26 -11.75 17.47 -6.36
CA CYS A 26 -12.57 18.61 -6.78
C CYS A 26 -14.06 18.44 -6.45
N SER A 27 -14.61 17.22 -6.51
CA SER A 27 -16.05 16.95 -6.35
C SER A 27 -16.34 15.68 -5.53
N GLY A 28 -17.59 15.52 -5.09
CA GLY A 28 -18.06 14.34 -4.36
C GLY A 28 -17.95 13.05 -5.18
N GLN A 29 -18.14 13.10 -6.50
CA GLN A 29 -17.95 11.96 -7.38
C GLN A 29 -16.49 11.49 -7.38
N CYS A 30 -15.53 12.43 -7.47
CA CYS A 30 -14.11 12.11 -7.35
C CYS A 30 -13.76 11.55 -5.96
N ALA A 31 -14.44 12.01 -4.90
CA ALA A 31 -14.27 11.43 -3.55
C ALA A 31 -14.66 9.94 -3.52
N LEU A 32 -15.81 9.58 -4.10
CA LEU A 32 -16.27 8.19 -4.16
C LEU A 32 -15.29 7.30 -4.93
N VAL A 33 -14.80 7.77 -6.08
CA VAL A 33 -13.80 7.03 -6.88
C VAL A 33 -12.50 6.86 -6.10
N MET A 34 -12.05 7.88 -5.37
CA MET A 34 -10.86 7.79 -4.52
C MET A 34 -11.03 6.72 -3.44
N VAL A 35 -12.15 6.73 -2.72
CA VAL A 35 -12.42 5.76 -1.65
C VAL A 35 -12.49 4.34 -2.21
N ARG A 36 -13.17 4.13 -3.36
CA ARG A 36 -13.21 2.82 -4.03
C ARG A 36 -11.81 2.34 -4.41
N ARG A 37 -10.98 3.20 -5.03
CA ARG A 37 -9.59 2.86 -5.38
C ARG A 37 -8.75 2.50 -4.15
N GLU A 38 -8.92 3.21 -3.03
CA GLU A 38 -8.21 2.91 -1.78
C GLU A 38 -8.68 1.58 -1.17
N GLN A 39 -9.98 1.29 -1.20
CA GLN A 39 -10.53 0.01 -0.73
C GLN A 39 -10.02 -1.17 -1.54
N GLU A 40 -10.02 -1.08 -2.88
CA GLU A 40 -9.51 -2.15 -3.74
C GLU A 40 -8.02 -2.41 -3.52
N LYS A 41 -7.22 -1.34 -3.36
CA LYS A 41 -5.80 -1.48 -3.00
C LYS A 41 -5.62 -2.19 -1.66
N LYS A 42 -6.41 -1.85 -0.64
CA LYS A 42 -6.35 -2.52 0.67
C LYS A 42 -6.71 -4.00 0.57
N LYS A 43 -7.76 -4.35 -0.17
CA LYS A 43 -8.18 -5.74 -0.40
C LYS A 43 -7.10 -6.55 -1.12
N ALA A 44 -6.54 -6.01 -2.20
CA ALA A 44 -5.46 -6.65 -2.95
C ALA A 44 -4.23 -6.92 -2.08
N LYS A 45 -3.85 -5.93 -1.24
CA LYS A 45 -2.71 -6.07 -0.32
C LYS A 45 -2.98 -7.16 0.73
N ALA A 46 -4.16 -7.16 1.34
CA ALA A 46 -4.55 -8.19 2.31
C ALA A 46 -4.57 -9.60 1.70
N LEU A 47 -5.00 -9.74 0.44
CA LEU A 47 -4.96 -11.03 -0.26
C LEU A 47 -3.52 -11.50 -0.51
N ALA A 48 -2.65 -10.60 -0.97
CA ALA A 48 -1.24 -10.89 -1.20
C ALA A 48 -0.52 -11.28 0.08
N ASP A 49 -0.78 -10.57 1.19
CA ASP A 49 -0.21 -10.89 2.50
C ASP A 49 -0.67 -12.26 3.00
N LYS A 50 -1.97 -12.58 2.87
CA LYS A 50 -2.50 -13.91 3.19
C LYS A 50 -1.83 -15.01 2.37
N LEU A 51 -1.64 -14.80 1.06
CA LEU A 51 -0.98 -15.77 0.19
C LEU A 51 0.49 -15.97 0.59
N LYS A 52 1.21 -14.88 0.91
CA LYS A 52 2.60 -14.94 1.37
C LYS A 52 2.71 -15.72 2.68
N MET A 53 1.82 -15.48 3.63
CA MET A 53 1.78 -16.22 4.90
C MET A 53 1.50 -17.70 4.68
N ARG A 54 0.51 -18.04 3.83
CA ARG A 54 0.23 -19.45 3.47
C ARG A 54 1.44 -20.13 2.83
N ARG A 55 2.11 -19.46 1.90
CA ARG A 55 3.33 -19.98 1.26
C ARG A 55 4.46 -20.21 2.26
N ARG A 56 4.59 -19.35 3.27
CA ARG A 56 5.60 -19.52 4.34
C ARG A 56 5.26 -20.69 5.24
N LEU A 57 3.99 -20.85 5.62
CA LEU A 57 3.54 -21.97 6.46
C LEU A 57 3.61 -23.32 5.74
N ALA A 58 3.39 -23.35 4.42
CA ALA A 58 3.47 -24.55 3.60
C ALA A 58 4.91 -24.95 3.21
N GLN A 59 5.95 -24.27 3.72
CA GLN A 59 7.33 -24.64 3.43
C GLN A 59 7.68 -25.99 4.06
N PRO A 60 8.41 -26.88 3.33
CA PRO A 60 8.83 -28.15 3.87
C PRO A 60 9.89 -27.99 4.97
N ARG A 61 10.04 -29.00 5.83
CA ARG A 61 11.04 -29.01 6.92
C ARG A 61 12.46 -28.71 6.42
N SER A 62 12.83 -29.23 5.24
CA SER A 62 14.14 -29.02 4.62
C SER A 62 14.47 -27.55 4.35
N TYR A 63 13.47 -26.74 3.97
CA TYR A 63 13.64 -25.31 3.74
C TYR A 63 14.16 -24.61 5.01
N TRP A 64 13.59 -24.93 6.17
CA TRP A 64 13.99 -24.34 7.44
C TRP A 64 15.36 -24.80 7.91
N ILE A 65 15.68 -26.08 7.71
CA ILE A 65 17.00 -26.64 8.03
C ILE A 65 18.09 -25.92 7.21
N ASN A 66 17.88 -25.76 5.91
CA ASN A 66 18.83 -25.08 5.03
C ASN A 66 19.02 -23.60 5.41
N MET A 67 17.94 -22.92 5.78
CA MET A 67 17.99 -21.53 6.27
C MET A 67 18.81 -21.41 7.57
N ALA A 68 18.60 -22.33 8.52
CA ALA A 68 19.35 -22.35 9.77
C ALA A 68 20.84 -22.64 9.53
N GLN A 69 21.15 -23.64 8.70
CA GLN A 69 22.52 -23.98 8.36
C GLN A 69 23.24 -22.81 7.66
N LYS A 70 22.57 -22.11 6.74
CA LYS A 70 23.14 -20.93 6.08
C LYS A 70 23.49 -19.84 7.10
N ALA A 71 22.58 -19.52 8.01
CA ALA A 71 22.81 -18.49 9.03
C ALA A 71 23.99 -18.84 9.95
N VAL A 72 24.10 -20.11 10.36
CA VAL A 72 25.23 -20.59 11.17
C VAL A 72 26.54 -20.52 10.39
N ASN A 73 26.54 -20.95 9.12
CA ASN A 73 27.73 -20.90 8.27
C ASN A 73 28.21 -19.46 8.01
N GLU A 74 27.28 -18.51 7.91
CA GLU A 74 27.60 -17.09 7.74
C GLU A 74 28.23 -16.53 9.02
N TYR A 75 27.65 -16.83 10.17
CA TYR A 75 28.21 -16.46 11.48
C TYR A 75 29.62 -17.04 11.75
N ILE A 76 29.90 -18.27 11.33
CA ILE A 76 31.22 -18.91 11.53
C ILE A 76 32.29 -18.32 10.59
N ARG A 77 31.89 -17.71 9.47
CA ARG A 77 32.83 -17.12 8.51
C ARG A 77 33.23 -15.69 8.82
N GLU A 78 32.43 -14.98 9.62
CA GLU A 78 32.79 -13.68 10.21
C GLU A 78 33.72 -13.89 11.42
#